data_AF-T0R0U7-F1
#
_entry.id   AF-T0R0U7-F1
#
_cell.length_a   1.000
_cell.length_b   1.000
_cell.length_c   1.000
_cell.angle_alpha   90.00
_cell.angle_beta   90.00
_cell.angle_gamma   90.00
#
_symmetry.space_group_name_H-M   'P 1'
#
loop_
_entity.id
_entity.type
_entity.pdbx_description
1 polymer ?
#
loop_
_entity_poly.entity_id
_entity_poly.type
_entity_poly.pdbx_seq_one_letter_code
_entity_poly.pdbx_strand_id
1 'polypeptide(L)'
;LNDKSTIKLDSKSKIKVSQIVSKLQPTEVELSIGSAFFNVLRKKQTQKKSEDLEKFKVKTRTAAMAVRGTTFFVAALDKAKSYDTWMCVKEGRVLAMKSKHGKSVLVKTGEGIKIATREKIESPRPLPWTQGLNWELDIEKDITNKVDISNAYKDLLDTEYD
;
A
#
# COMPACT_ATOMS: atom_id res chain seq x y z
N LEU A 1 15.06 3.65 -4.23
CA LEU A 1 14.59 4.61 -5.26
C LEU A 1 15.46 5.87 -5.23
N ASN A 2 15.40 6.73 -6.26
CA ASN A 2 16.24 7.94 -6.36
C ASN A 2 16.10 8.92 -5.17
N ASP A 3 14.96 8.90 -4.48
CA ASP A 3 14.67 9.70 -3.28
C ASP A 3 15.06 9.00 -1.97
N LYS A 4 15.79 7.87 -2.06
CA LYS A 4 16.14 6.96 -0.95
C LYS A 4 14.95 6.24 -0.30
N SER A 5 13.72 6.41 -0.81
CA SER A 5 12.61 5.54 -0.42
C SER A 5 12.91 4.10 -0.82
N THR A 6 12.46 3.15 0.00
CA THR A 6 12.73 1.71 -0.19
C THR A 6 11.44 0.94 -0.43
N ILE A 7 11.55 -0.08 -1.28
CA ILE A 7 10.48 -1.03 -1.55
C ILE A 7 11.07 -2.42 -1.33
N LYS A 8 10.42 -3.20 -0.47
CA LYS A 8 10.71 -4.62 -0.29
C LYS A 8 9.60 -5.40 -0.97
N LEU A 9 9.98 -6.31 -1.85
CA LEU A 9 9.06 -7.10 -2.66
C LEU A 9 9.06 -8.54 -2.20
N ASP A 10 7.88 -9.13 -2.13
CA ASP A 10 7.78 -10.58 -2.03
C ASP A 10 8.11 -11.24 -3.38
N SER A 11 8.66 -12.45 -3.35
CA SER A 11 9.17 -13.26 -4.46
C SER A 11 8.25 -13.36 -5.68
N LYS A 12 6.93 -13.38 -5.47
CA LYS A 12 5.92 -13.51 -6.54
C LYS A 12 5.41 -12.16 -7.08
N SER A 13 5.98 -11.06 -6.63
CA SER A 13 5.45 -9.72 -6.91
C SER A 13 5.93 -9.16 -8.24
N LYS A 14 5.04 -8.43 -8.92
CA LYS A 14 5.39 -7.70 -10.14
C LYS A 14 5.04 -6.23 -9.97
N ILE A 15 6.06 -5.39 -10.07
CA ILE A 15 5.90 -3.93 -10.03
C ILE A 15 6.45 -3.26 -11.28
N LYS A 16 5.87 -2.12 -11.63
CA LYS A 16 6.43 -1.15 -12.57
C LYS A 16 6.65 0.16 -11.82
N VAL A 17 7.88 0.67 -11.85
CA VAL A 17 8.23 1.96 -11.26
C VAL A 17 8.36 2.97 -12.38
N SER A 18 7.52 4.00 -12.36
CA SER A 18 7.59 5.13 -13.29
C SER A 18 8.11 6.34 -12.52
N GLN A 19 9.38 6.69 -12.77
CA GLN A 19 10.00 7.91 -12.29
C GLN A 19 10.27 8.80 -13.49
N ILE A 20 9.48 9.87 -13.64
CA ILE A 20 9.75 10.85 -14.69
C ILE A 20 10.83 11.80 -14.17
N VAL A 21 11.87 11.97 -14.98
CA VAL A 21 13.10 12.73 -14.68
C VAL A 21 12.83 14.22 -14.45
N SER A 22 11.64 14.72 -14.80
CA SER A 22 11.21 16.08 -14.47
C SER A 22 10.67 16.14 -13.03
N LYS A 23 11.17 17.10 -12.25
CA LYS A 23 10.78 17.43 -10.85
C LYS A 23 9.30 17.80 -10.65
N LEU A 24 8.44 17.54 -11.64
CA LEU A 24 7.05 17.97 -11.70
C LEU A 24 6.07 16.81 -11.58
N GLN A 25 6.53 15.55 -11.69
CA GLN A 25 5.64 14.40 -11.61
C GLN A 25 5.94 13.49 -10.41
N PRO A 26 4.88 12.99 -9.74
CA PRO A 26 5.03 12.08 -8.61
C PRO A 26 5.72 10.77 -9.02
N THR A 27 6.56 10.21 -8.13
CA THR A 27 6.98 8.80 -8.28
C THR A 27 5.74 7.91 -8.22
N GLU A 28 5.54 7.11 -9.26
CA GLU A 28 4.41 6.19 -9.36
C GLU A 28 4.91 4.75 -9.39
N VAL A 29 4.35 3.91 -8.52
CA VAL A 29 4.59 2.47 -8.48
C VAL A 29 3.29 1.76 -8.79
N GLU A 30 3.27 0.95 -9.84
CA GLU A 30 2.17 0.06 -10.15
C GLU A 30 2.51 -1.35 -9.67
N LEU A 31 1.73 -1.90 -8.73
CA LEU A 31 1.81 -3.27 -8.26
C LEU A 31 0.71 -4.09 -8.94
N SER A 32 1.09 -4.95 -9.87
CA SER A 32 0.15 -5.75 -10.66
C SER A 32 -0.31 -7.00 -9.89
N ILE A 33 0.59 -7.66 -9.18
CA ILE A 33 0.33 -8.85 -8.37
C ILE A 33 1.38 -8.99 -7.27
N GLY A 34 1.05 -9.70 -6.20
CA GLY A 34 1.94 -10.03 -5.10
C GLY A 34 1.84 -9.02 -3.96
N SER A 35 2.92 -8.82 -3.22
CA SER A 35 2.94 -7.90 -2.09
C SER A 35 4.23 -7.11 -1.95
N ALA A 36 4.09 -5.91 -1.39
CA ALA A 36 5.20 -4.98 -1.24
C ALA A 36 5.08 -4.19 0.06
N PHE A 37 6.23 -4.04 0.71
CA PHE A 37 6.45 -3.14 1.83
C PHE A 37 7.09 -1.87 1.30
N PHE A 38 6.58 -0.72 1.73
CA PHE A 38 7.05 0.58 1.31
C PHE A 38 7.49 1.36 2.53
N ASN A 39 8.66 1.98 2.45
CA ASN A 39 9.09 3.03 3.36
C ASN A 39 9.38 4.28 2.51
N VAL A 40 8.42 5.19 2.49
CA VAL A 40 8.47 6.42 1.69
C VAL A 40 8.97 7.55 2.57
N LEU A 41 10.12 8.11 2.22
CA LEU A 41 10.73 9.18 3.01
C LEU A 41 9.98 10.51 2.83
N ARG A 42 9.84 11.24 3.94
CA ARG A 42 9.27 12.60 3.90
C ARG A 42 10.34 13.59 3.44
N LYS A 43 10.15 14.21 2.27
CA LYS A 43 10.99 15.35 1.86
C LYS A 43 10.73 16.55 2.79
N LYS A 44 11.80 17.19 3.27
CA LYS A 44 11.71 18.46 4.02
C LYS A 44 11.07 19.52 3.13
N GLN A 45 10.07 20.23 3.64
CA GLN A 45 9.42 21.34 2.93
C GLN A 45 10.45 22.44 2.69
N THR A 46 10.98 22.54 1.48
CA THR A 46 11.58 23.79 1.01
C THR A 46 10.44 24.77 0.70
N GLN A 47 10.64 26.06 0.99
CA GLN A 47 9.65 27.13 1.07
C GLN A 47 8.88 27.47 -0.24
N LYS A 48 8.84 26.59 -1.25
CA LYS A 48 8.04 26.81 -2.46
C LYS A 48 6.62 26.25 -2.30
N LYS A 49 5.65 27.12 -2.56
CA LYS A 49 4.18 26.98 -2.48
C LYS A 49 3.65 25.53 -2.66
N SER A 50 3.15 25.05 -1.53
CA SER A 50 2.19 24.00 -1.16
C SER A 50 1.36 23.15 -2.15
N GLU A 51 1.36 23.31 -3.47
CA GLU A 51 0.42 22.57 -4.34
C GLU A 51 1.06 21.41 -5.13
N ASP A 52 2.35 21.50 -5.44
CA ASP A 52 3.11 20.49 -6.20
C ASP A 52 4.02 19.60 -5.34
N LEU A 53 3.62 19.32 -4.09
CA LEU A 53 4.35 18.35 -3.27
C LEU A 53 4.28 16.98 -3.95
N GLU A 54 5.38 16.53 -4.55
CA GLU A 54 5.56 15.22 -5.19
C GLU A 54 4.97 14.12 -4.28
N LYS A 55 3.74 13.69 -4.58
CA LYS A 55 3.03 12.65 -3.83
C LYS A 55 3.56 11.31 -4.31
N PHE A 56 4.05 10.45 -3.44
CA PHE A 56 4.33 9.09 -3.87
C PHE A 56 3.00 8.39 -4.16
N LYS A 57 2.85 7.78 -5.34
CA LYS A 57 1.62 7.10 -5.75
C LYS A 57 1.87 5.61 -5.87
N VAL A 58 1.02 4.81 -5.24
CA VAL A 58 0.96 3.37 -5.50
C VAL A 58 -0.36 3.06 -6.17
N LYS A 59 -0.33 2.30 -7.26
CA LYS A 59 -1.51 1.82 -7.96
C LYS A 59 -1.52 0.31 -7.98
N THR A 60 -2.73 -0.22 -7.93
CA THR A 60 -3.07 -1.62 -8.19
C THR A 60 -4.24 -1.62 -9.16
N ARG A 61 -4.68 -2.82 -9.57
CA ARG A 61 -5.85 -2.94 -10.44
C ARG A 61 -7.12 -2.34 -9.83
N THR A 62 -7.29 -2.39 -8.51
CA THR A 62 -8.50 -1.91 -7.83
C THR A 62 -8.34 -0.62 -7.03
N ALA A 63 -7.12 -0.26 -6.65
CA ALA A 63 -6.85 0.88 -5.79
C ALA A 63 -5.75 1.82 -6.30
N ALA A 64 -5.92 3.10 -5.99
CA ALA A 64 -4.88 4.12 -6.04
C ALA A 64 -4.64 4.68 -4.63
N MET A 65 -3.37 4.87 -4.29
CA MET A 65 -2.91 5.28 -2.96
C MET A 65 -1.98 6.48 -3.11
N ALA A 66 -2.32 7.59 -2.46
CA ALA A 66 -1.46 8.76 -2.36
C ALA A 66 -0.77 8.79 -0.99
N VAL A 67 0.55 8.90 -1.01
CA VAL A 67 1.42 8.65 0.13
C VAL A 67 2.42 9.78 0.31
N ARG A 68 2.71 10.13 1.57
CA ARG A 68 3.71 11.12 1.93
C ARG A 68 4.31 10.82 3.29
N GLY A 69 5.57 10.35 3.31
CA GLY A 69 6.27 10.09 4.58
C GLY A 69 5.60 8.97 5.37
N THR A 70 5.53 7.78 4.78
CA THR A 70 4.69 6.69 5.31
C THR A 70 5.39 5.35 5.13
N THR A 71 5.28 4.50 6.16
CA THR A 71 5.64 3.08 6.11
C THR A 71 4.36 2.26 6.05
N PHE A 72 4.16 1.50 4.97
CA PHE A 72 2.92 0.78 4.72
C PHE A 72 3.15 -0.48 3.88
N PHE A 73 2.15 -1.36 3.87
CA PHE A 73 2.15 -2.61 3.14
C PHE A 73 0.97 -2.64 2.17
N VAL A 74 1.18 -3.24 1.01
CA VAL A 74 0.14 -3.47 0.00
C VAL A 74 0.26 -4.90 -0.52
N ALA A 75 -0.86 -5.60 -0.63
CA ALA A 75 -0.98 -6.84 -1.37
C ALA A 75 -2.03 -6.70 -2.47
N ALA A 76 -1.66 -7.03 -3.71
CA ALA A 76 -2.54 -7.11 -4.86
C ALA A 76 -2.73 -8.58 -5.23
N LEU A 77 -3.92 -9.11 -4.96
CA LEU A 77 -4.24 -10.53 -5.13
C LEU A 77 -5.18 -10.73 -6.31
N ASP A 78 -4.92 -11.79 -7.08
CA ASP A 78 -5.83 -12.31 -8.10
C ASP A 78 -6.54 -13.54 -7.52
N LYS A 79 -7.86 -13.43 -7.32
CA LYS A 79 -8.67 -14.52 -6.78
C LYS A 79 -9.75 -14.88 -7.79
N ALA A 80 -9.46 -15.85 -8.66
CA ALA A 80 -10.37 -16.68 -9.48
C ALA A 80 -11.60 -16.03 -10.18
N LYS A 81 -11.73 -14.69 -10.17
CA LYS A 81 -12.79 -13.81 -10.72
C LYS A 81 -12.78 -12.38 -10.15
N SER A 82 -12.08 -12.10 -9.05
CA SER A 82 -11.93 -10.76 -8.47
C SER A 82 -10.46 -10.39 -8.24
N TYR A 83 -10.19 -9.08 -8.32
CA TYR A 83 -8.95 -8.51 -7.85
C TYR A 83 -9.23 -7.78 -6.55
N ASP A 84 -8.40 -8.05 -5.55
CA ASP A 84 -8.48 -7.42 -4.25
C ASP A 84 -7.14 -6.78 -3.92
N THR A 85 -7.22 -5.58 -3.36
CA THR A 85 -6.06 -4.90 -2.79
C THR A 85 -6.25 -4.80 -1.30
N TRP A 86 -5.34 -5.41 -0.55
CA TRP A 86 -5.21 -5.23 0.88
C TRP A 86 -4.13 -4.20 1.16
N MET A 87 -4.35 -3.31 2.12
CA MET A 87 -3.32 -2.39 2.54
C MET A 87 -3.40 -2.09 4.03
N CYS A 88 -2.26 -1.85 4.67
CA CYS A 88 -2.20 -1.39 6.06
C CYS A 88 -1.03 -0.45 6.28
N VAL A 89 -1.15 0.40 7.30
CA VAL A 89 -0.18 1.46 7.59
C VAL A 89 0.52 1.16 8.91
N LYS A 90 1.84 1.02 8.87
CA LYS A 90 2.67 0.91 10.08
C LYS A 90 3.02 2.28 10.66
N GLU A 91 3.27 3.27 9.82
CA GLU A 91 3.60 4.63 10.26
C GLU A 91 3.12 5.65 9.23
N GLY A 92 2.56 6.77 9.69
CA GLY A 92 2.07 7.85 8.84
C GLY A 92 0.62 7.64 8.43
N ARG A 93 0.30 7.93 7.17
CA ARG A 93 -1.05 7.83 6.61
C ARG A 93 -1.04 7.61 5.11
N VAL A 94 -2.11 6.98 4.62
CA VAL A 94 -2.34 6.80 3.19
C VAL A 94 -3.75 7.25 2.83
N LEU A 95 -3.86 8.06 1.78
CA LEU A 95 -5.15 8.36 1.17
C LEU A 95 -5.40 7.32 0.07
N ALA A 96 -6.30 6.39 0.34
CA ALA A 96 -6.64 5.31 -0.57
C ALA A 96 -7.98 5.57 -1.26
N MET A 97 -8.10 5.15 -2.52
CA MET A 97 -9.34 5.23 -3.29
C MET A 97 -9.41 4.08 -4.28
N LYS A 98 -10.60 3.81 -4.81
CA LYS A 98 -10.76 2.90 -5.94
C LYS A 98 -10.16 3.49 -7.23
N SER A 99 -9.58 2.64 -8.07
CA SER A 99 -8.87 3.07 -9.29
C SER A 99 -9.78 3.70 -10.35
N LYS A 100 -11.04 3.29 -10.46
CA LYS A 100 -11.95 3.82 -11.50
C LYS A 100 -12.80 4.98 -11.01
N HIS A 101 -13.44 4.89 -9.85
CA HIS A 101 -14.19 5.99 -9.21
C HIS A 101 -14.40 5.65 -7.73
N GLY A 102 -14.43 6.65 -6.84
CA GLY A 102 -14.81 6.43 -5.44
C GLY A 102 -14.42 7.57 -4.51
N LYS A 103 -15.09 7.63 -3.36
CA LYS A 103 -14.63 8.46 -2.24
C LYS A 103 -13.27 7.95 -1.76
N SER A 104 -12.36 8.88 -1.53
CA SER A 104 -11.09 8.55 -0.87
C SER A 104 -11.32 8.31 0.62
N VAL A 105 -10.59 7.36 1.16
CA VAL A 105 -10.56 7.01 2.58
C VAL A 105 -9.15 7.25 3.10
N LEU A 106 -9.04 7.91 4.26
CA LEU A 106 -7.77 8.12 4.94
C LEU A 106 -7.51 6.95 5.88
N VAL A 107 -6.47 6.17 5.60
CA VAL A 107 -6.01 5.06 6.45
C VAL A 107 -4.86 5.56 7.31
N LYS A 108 -4.99 5.44 8.63
CA LYS A 108 -4.01 5.90 9.62
C LYS A 108 -3.16 4.73 10.11
N THR A 109 -2.13 5.07 10.89
CA THR A 109 -1.26 4.11 11.57
C THR A 109 -2.06 3.08 12.36
N GLY A 110 -1.72 1.80 12.20
CA GLY A 110 -2.40 0.66 12.83
C GLY A 110 -3.66 0.19 12.10
N GLU A 111 -4.14 0.93 11.09
CA GLU A 111 -5.32 0.57 10.32
C GLU A 111 -4.94 -0.09 8.98
N GLY A 112 -5.89 -0.84 8.44
CA GLY A 112 -5.87 -1.34 7.08
C GLY A 112 -7.27 -1.40 6.47
N ILE A 113 -7.29 -1.68 5.18
CA ILE A 113 -8.50 -1.79 4.37
C ILE A 113 -8.36 -2.87 3.29
N LYS A 114 -9.50 -3.41 2.87
CA LYS A 114 -9.65 -4.15 1.61
C LYS A 114 -10.31 -3.25 0.57
N ILE A 115 -9.82 -3.31 -0.65
CA ILE A 115 -10.40 -2.67 -1.83
C ILE A 115 -10.61 -3.74 -2.89
N ALA A 116 -11.82 -4.30 -2.91
CA ALA A 116 -12.23 -5.25 -3.93
C ALA A 116 -12.79 -4.55 -5.18
N THR A 117 -12.76 -5.26 -6.31
CA THR A 117 -13.20 -4.71 -7.61
C THR A 117 -14.66 -4.25 -7.57
N ARG A 118 -15.57 -5.08 -7.00
CA ARG A 118 -17.03 -4.90 -7.06
C ARG A 118 -17.67 -4.34 -5.79
N GLU A 119 -16.99 -4.40 -4.65
CA GLU A 119 -17.52 -3.97 -3.33
C GLU A 119 -17.18 -2.50 -3.03
N LYS A 120 -17.84 -1.85 -2.06
CA LYS A 120 -17.40 -0.52 -1.61
C LYS A 120 -16.01 -0.63 -0.95
N ILE A 121 -15.28 0.48 -0.91
CA ILE A 121 -14.06 0.55 -0.08
C ILE A 121 -14.47 0.35 1.38
N GLU A 122 -13.81 -0.57 2.06
CA GLU A 122 -14.10 -0.81 3.48
C GLU A 122 -13.65 0.37 4.34
N SER A 123 -14.34 0.56 5.47
CA SER A 123 -13.89 1.50 6.49
C SER A 123 -12.55 1.04 7.09
N PRO A 124 -11.60 1.95 7.36
CA PRO A 124 -10.33 1.61 8.00
C PRO A 124 -10.56 0.97 9.37
N ARG A 125 -9.90 -0.16 9.60
CA ARG A 125 -9.89 -0.84 10.89
C ARG A 125 -8.57 -1.60 11.08
N PRO A 126 -8.18 -1.95 12.32
CA PRO A 126 -7.11 -2.90 12.54
C PRO A 126 -7.39 -4.22 11.80
N LEU A 127 -6.36 -4.78 11.17
CA LEU A 127 -6.43 -6.07 10.49
C LEU A 127 -5.53 -7.07 11.24
N PRO A 128 -6.07 -8.02 12.03
CA PRO A 128 -5.29 -8.88 12.90
C PRO A 128 -4.15 -9.62 12.20
N TRP A 129 -4.39 -10.17 11.01
CA TRP A 129 -3.37 -10.86 10.21
C TRP A 129 -2.12 -10.00 9.90
N THR A 130 -2.24 -8.66 9.93
CA THR A 130 -1.13 -7.75 9.62
C THR A 130 -0.08 -7.67 10.74
N GLN A 131 -0.39 -8.15 11.95
CA GLN A 131 0.54 -8.18 13.07
C GLN A 131 1.74 -9.11 12.83
N GLY A 132 1.57 -10.15 12.00
CA GLY A 132 2.64 -11.08 11.65
C GLY A 132 3.59 -10.56 10.57
N LEU A 133 3.30 -9.41 9.95
CA LEU A 133 4.08 -8.92 8.82
C LEU A 133 5.50 -8.57 9.24
N ASN A 134 6.48 -9.05 8.47
CA ASN A 134 7.88 -8.72 8.70
C ASN A 134 8.20 -7.35 8.07
N TRP A 135 8.22 -6.30 8.89
CA TRP A 135 8.52 -4.93 8.48
C TRP A 135 10.02 -4.61 8.37
N GLU A 136 10.91 -5.59 8.52
CA GLU A 136 12.34 -5.38 8.35
C GLU A 136 12.69 -5.12 6.88
N LEU A 137 13.51 -4.10 6.66
CA LEU A 137 13.96 -3.60 5.35
C LEU A 137 15.48 -3.66 5.21
N ASP A 138 16.19 -3.87 6.32
CA ASP A 138 17.63 -4.07 6.35
C ASP A 138 18.01 -5.43 5.78
N ILE A 139 18.76 -5.41 4.67
CA ILE A 139 19.17 -6.62 3.94
C ILE A 139 20.16 -7.48 4.72
N GLU A 140 20.78 -6.96 5.78
CA GLU A 140 21.68 -7.73 6.64
C GLU A 140 20.91 -8.66 7.60
N LYS A 141 19.59 -8.51 7.70
CA LYS A 141 18.70 -9.31 8.55
C LYS A 141 17.78 -10.20 7.72
N ASP A 142 17.02 -11.07 8.38
CA ASP A 142 15.96 -11.84 7.72
C ASP A 142 14.81 -10.92 7.32
N ILE A 143 14.78 -10.54 6.04
CA ILE A 143 13.70 -9.76 5.44
C ILE A 143 12.56 -10.64 4.92
N THR A 144 12.55 -11.95 5.13
CA THR A 144 11.51 -12.82 4.57
C THR A 144 10.16 -12.55 5.26
N ASN A 145 9.12 -12.27 4.46
CA ASN A 145 7.75 -12.22 4.98
C ASN A 145 7.12 -13.62 4.91
N LYS A 146 6.81 -14.21 6.07
CA LYS A 146 6.25 -15.57 6.18
C LYS A 146 4.73 -15.59 6.34
N VAL A 147 4.08 -14.42 6.41
CA VAL A 147 2.63 -14.31 6.52
C VAL A 147 1.97 -14.80 5.25
N ASP A 148 1.07 -15.77 5.39
CA ASP A 148 0.16 -16.13 4.32
C ASP A 148 -0.98 -15.11 4.25
N ILE A 149 -0.96 -14.30 3.18
CA ILE A 149 -1.95 -13.25 2.93
C ILE A 149 -3.34 -13.88 2.68
N SER A 150 -3.44 -15.18 2.37
CA SER A 150 -4.72 -15.88 2.30
C SER A 150 -5.49 -15.83 3.64
N ASN A 151 -4.79 -15.71 4.77
CA ASN A 151 -5.41 -15.53 6.09
C ASN A 151 -6.20 -14.22 6.19
N ALA A 152 -5.90 -13.20 5.39
CA ALA A 152 -6.69 -11.97 5.33
C ALA A 152 -8.18 -12.21 5.03
N TYR A 153 -8.49 -13.31 4.33
CA TYR A 153 -9.86 -13.71 4.04
C TYR A 153 -10.52 -14.50 5.18
N LYS A 154 -9.74 -15.17 6.03
CA LYS A 154 -10.28 -15.88 7.21
C LYS A 154 -10.76 -14.89 8.26
N ASP A 155 -9.97 -13.84 8.51
CA ASP A 155 -10.35 -12.76 9.44
C ASP A 155 -11.71 -12.13 9.08
N LEU A 156 -12.04 -12.01 7.79
CA LEU A 156 -13.35 -11.51 7.36
C LEU A 156 -14.49 -12.49 7.71
N LEU A 157 -14.27 -13.79 7.51
CA LEU A 157 -15.29 -14.81 7.78
C LEU A 157 -15.57 -14.93 9.27
N ASP A 158 -14.54 -14.75 10.11
CA ASP A 158 -14.68 -14.76 11.56
C ASP A 158 -15.41 -13.51 12.11
N THR A 159 -15.56 -12.46 11.30
CA THR A 159 -16.27 -11.22 11.67
C THR A 159 -17.74 -11.19 11.21
N GLU A 160 -18.18 -12.11 10.34
CA GLU A 160 -19.55 -12.13 9.79
C GLU A 160 -20.57 -12.93 10.62
N TYR A 161 -20.23 -13.33 11.85
CA TYR A 161 -21.16 -13.94 12.81
C TYR A 161 -21.25 -13.10 14.09
N ASP A 162 -22.13 -12.09 14.09
CA ASP A 162 -22.85 -11.56 15.26
C ASP A 162 -24.07 -10.75 14.80
#